data_AF-A0A3S1FH94-F1
#
_entry.id   AF-A0A3S1FH94-F1
#
_cell.length_a   1.000
_cell.length_b   1.000
_cell.length_c   1.000
_cell.angle_alpha   90.00
_cell.angle_beta   90.00
_cell.angle_gamma   90.00
#
_symmetry.space_group_name_H-M   'P 1'
#
loop_
_entity.id
_entity.type
_entity.pdbx_description
1 polymer ?
#
loop_
_entity_poly.entity_id
_entity_poly.type
_entity_poly.pdbx_seq_one_letter_code
_entity_poly.pdbx_strand_id
1 'polypeptide(L)'
;VLKPFETGADGKRNPSYRDLFPEAPPEGLVPSCAVAGIVGALTGVIGTLEAMEAIKLITGIGEPLIGRLLLYDGLTARFDTIRYKAV
;
A
#
# COMPACT_ATOMS: atom_id res chain seq x y z
N VAL A 1 -0.86 0.40 4.17
CA VAL A 1 -0.29 1.25 5.25
C VAL A 1 1.01 0.64 5.74
N LEU A 2 2.03 1.46 6.00
CA LEU A 2 3.31 1.00 6.52
C LEU A 2 3.57 1.63 7.88
N LYS A 3 3.80 0.81 8.92
CA LYS A 3 4.25 1.25 10.25
C LYS A 3 5.39 0.37 10.76
N PRO A 4 6.49 0.23 10.00
CA PRO A 4 7.53 -0.75 10.30
C PRO A 4 8.35 -0.42 11.55
N PHE A 5 8.15 0.76 12.16
CA PHE A 5 8.76 1.17 13.43
C PHE A 5 7.94 0.75 14.66
N GLU A 6 6.76 0.16 14.46
CA GLU A 6 5.90 -0.37 15.52
C GLU A 6 5.87 -1.89 15.53
N THR A 7 5.47 -2.44 16.67
CA THR A 7 5.25 -3.87 16.88
C THR A 7 3.76 -4.19 16.73
N GLY A 8 3.45 -5.26 15.99
CA GLY A 8 2.11 -5.80 15.84
C GLY A 8 1.62 -6.54 17.08
N ALA A 9 0.35 -6.96 17.04
CA ALA A 9 -0.29 -7.66 18.16
C ALA A 9 0.35 -9.01 18.51
N ASP A 10 1.10 -9.61 17.59
CA ASP A 10 1.85 -10.86 17.79
C ASP A 10 3.24 -10.65 18.41
N GLY A 11 3.56 -9.41 18.81
CA GLY A 11 4.86 -9.06 19.40
C GLY A 11 5.99 -8.96 18.37
N LYS A 12 5.70 -9.12 17.07
CA LYS A 12 6.68 -8.97 15.99
C LYS A 12 6.59 -7.59 15.37
N ARG A 13 7.67 -7.14 14.75
CA ARG A 13 7.68 -5.89 13.97
C ARG A 13 6.60 -5.94 12.87
N ASN A 14 5.88 -4.84 12.67
CA ASN A 14 5.00 -4.72 11.51
C ASN A 14 5.80 -4.80 10.20
N PRO A 15 5.21 -5.34 9.12
CA PRO A 15 5.90 -5.44 7.85
C PRO A 15 6.14 -4.06 7.23
N SER A 16 7.23 -3.99 6.48
CA SER A 16 7.72 -2.85 5.73
C SER A 16 7.51 -3.06 4.23
N TYR A 17 7.74 -2.00 3.45
CA TYR A 17 7.77 -2.10 1.99
C TYR A 17 8.80 -3.13 1.50
N ARG A 18 9.92 -3.28 2.21
CA ARG A 18 11.02 -4.18 1.82
C ARG A 18 10.70 -5.65 2.05
N ASP A 19 9.68 -5.97 2.83
CA ASP A 19 9.20 -7.35 2.96
C ASP A 19 8.42 -7.81 1.71
N LEU A 20 7.89 -6.89 0.91
CA LEU A 20 7.27 -7.16 -0.39
C LEU A 20 8.27 -7.01 -1.55
N PHE A 21 9.12 -5.99 -1.47
CA PHE A 21 10.08 -5.64 -2.52
C PHE A 21 11.47 -5.49 -1.89
N PRO A 22 12.18 -6.60 -1.62
CA PRO A 22 13.45 -6.59 -0.87
C PRO A 22 14.47 -5.65 -1.50
N GLU A 23 14.72 -5.83 -2.79
CA GLU A 23 15.65 -5.02 -3.54
C GLU A 23 14.92 -3.97 -4.38
N ALA A 24 15.58 -2.82 -4.60
CA ALA A 24 15.07 -1.83 -5.54
C ALA A 24 15.08 -2.39 -6.96
N PRO A 25 14.10 -2.04 -7.82
CA PRO A 25 14.14 -2.42 -9.21
C PRO A 25 15.37 -1.79 -9.90
N PRO A 26 15.99 -2.47 -10.88
CA PRO A 26 17.03 -1.89 -11.72
C PRO A 26 16.59 -0.56 -12.34
N GLU A 27 17.54 0.36 -12.52
CA GLU A 27 17.28 1.62 -13.21
C GLU A 27 16.70 1.38 -14.61
N GLY A 28 15.67 2.15 -14.96
CA GLY A 28 15.02 2.06 -16.26
C GLY A 28 14.06 0.87 -16.47
N LEU A 29 13.89 -0.03 -15.47
CA LEU A 29 12.99 -1.18 -15.61
C LEU A 29 11.51 -0.77 -15.78
N VAL A 30 11.08 0.30 -15.10
CA VAL A 30 9.68 0.74 -15.11
C VAL A 30 9.60 2.15 -15.70
N PRO A 31 8.80 2.37 -16.77
CA PRO A 31 8.58 3.70 -17.31
C PRO A 31 7.90 4.59 -16.28
N SER A 32 8.23 5.88 -16.28
CA SER A 32 7.55 6.85 -15.41
C SER A 32 6.08 7.01 -15.82
N CYS A 33 5.23 7.51 -14.92
CA CYS A 33 3.83 7.84 -15.26
C CYS A 33 3.72 8.85 -16.41
N ALA A 34 4.73 9.71 -16.59
CA ALA A 34 4.80 10.66 -17.69
C ALA A 34 5.03 9.97 -19.06
N VAL A 35 5.65 8.77 -19.06
CA VAL A 35 5.93 7.98 -20.27
C VAL A 35 4.86 6.92 -20.51
N ALA A 36 4.40 6.22 -19.47
CA ALA A 36 3.40 5.15 -19.58
C ALA A 36 1.96 5.67 -19.67
N GLY A 37 1.69 6.87 -19.15
CA GLY A 37 0.35 7.41 -18.98
C GLY A 37 -0.37 6.87 -17.72
N ILE A 38 -1.30 7.65 -17.18
CA ILE A 38 -2.13 7.25 -16.03
C ILE A 38 -3.51 7.91 -16.11
N VAL A 39 -4.57 7.17 -15.76
CA VAL A 39 -5.94 7.70 -15.69
C VAL A 39 -6.11 8.50 -14.40
N GLY A 40 -6.44 9.79 -14.49
CA GLY A 40 -6.57 10.66 -13.31
C GLY A 40 -7.63 10.19 -12.29
N ALA A 41 -8.71 9.55 -12.76
CA ALA A 41 -9.69 8.95 -11.86
C ALA A 41 -9.10 7.80 -11.02
N LEU A 42 -8.18 7.01 -11.59
CA LEU A 42 -7.51 5.92 -10.88
C LEU A 42 -6.63 6.47 -9.75
N THR A 43 -5.83 7.51 -10.02
CA THR A 43 -5.00 8.14 -8.98
C THR A 43 -5.84 8.81 -7.90
N GLY A 44 -6.99 9.41 -8.26
CA GLY A 44 -7.96 9.96 -7.32
C GLY A 44 -8.53 8.92 -6.35
N VAL A 45 -8.90 7.73 -6.84
CA VAL A 45 -9.36 6.62 -6.00
C VAL A 45 -8.26 6.18 -5.03
N ILE A 46 -7.05 5.91 -5.51
CA ILE A 46 -5.95 5.46 -4.66
C ILE A 46 -5.59 6.51 -3.61
N GLY A 47 -5.46 7.78 -3.98
CA GLY A 47 -5.16 8.86 -3.03
C GLY A 47 -6.25 9.04 -1.97
N THR A 48 -7.52 8.86 -2.34
CA THR A 48 -8.63 8.90 -1.37
C THR A 48 -8.56 7.74 -0.37
N LEU A 49 -8.24 6.54 -0.84
CA LEU A 49 -8.03 5.38 0.03
C LEU A 49 -6.84 5.58 0.97
N GLU A 50 -5.72 6.13 0.48
CA GLU A 50 -4.56 6.47 1.30
C GLU A 50 -4.88 7.53 2.36
N ALA A 51 -5.64 8.57 2.00
CA ALA A 51 -6.09 9.58 2.95
C ALA A 51 -6.98 8.99 4.05
N MET A 52 -7.88 8.07 3.69
CA MET A 52 -8.71 7.35 4.66
C MET A 52 -7.86 6.50 5.63
N GLU A 53 -6.79 5.87 5.14
CA GLU A 53 -5.85 5.18 6.02
C GLU A 53 -5.15 6.14 6.99
N ALA A 54 -4.73 7.31 6.54
CA ALA A 54 -4.14 8.33 7.41
C ALA A 54 -5.12 8.79 8.49
N ILE A 55 -6.38 9.05 8.13
CA ILE A 55 -7.45 9.42 9.08
C ILE A 55 -7.62 8.34 10.15
N LYS A 56 -7.69 7.06 9.77
CA LYS A 56 -7.79 5.95 10.73
C LYS A 56 -6.64 5.94 11.73
N LEU A 57 -5.41 6.19 11.25
CA LEU A 57 -4.23 6.24 12.12
C LEU A 57 -4.26 7.43 13.08
N ILE A 58 -4.62 8.61 12.60
CA ILE A 58 -4.64 9.84 13.41
C ILE A 58 -5.72 9.75 14.49
N THR A 59 -6.89 9.23 14.13
CA THR A 59 -8.06 9.18 15.02
C THR A 59 -8.10 7.93 15.90
N GLY A 60 -7.30 6.91 15.60
CA GLY A 60 -7.31 5.64 16.32
C GLY A 60 -8.57 4.81 16.09
N ILE A 61 -9.31 5.04 15.00
CA ILE A 61 -10.56 4.33 14.68
C ILE A 61 -10.39 3.33 13.54
N GLY A 62 -11.25 2.31 13.53
CA GLY A 62 -11.29 1.30 12.48
C GLY A 62 -10.07 0.38 12.48
N GLU A 63 -9.87 -0.35 11.36
CA GLU A 63 -8.76 -1.29 11.20
C GLU A 63 -7.86 -0.85 10.02
N PRO A 64 -6.66 -0.30 10.28
CA PRO A 64 -5.72 0.08 9.23
C PRO A 64 -5.21 -1.10 8.40
N LEU A 65 -4.82 -0.86 7.14
CA LEU A 65 -4.27 -1.86 6.22
C LEU A 65 -2.79 -2.19 6.52
N ILE A 66 -2.41 -2.33 7.79
CA ILE A 66 -1.07 -2.78 8.18
C ILE A 66 -0.96 -4.28 7.84
N GLY A 67 0.12 -4.69 7.18
CA GLY A 67 0.32 -6.08 6.71
C GLY A 67 -0.65 -6.53 5.61
N ARG A 68 -1.34 -5.58 4.97
CA ARG A 68 -2.27 -5.81 3.86
C ARG A 68 -1.92 -4.90 2.68
N LEU A 69 -1.73 -5.49 1.52
CA LEU A 69 -1.59 -4.78 0.24
C LEU A 69 -2.95 -4.80 -0.46
N LEU A 70 -3.56 -3.63 -0.62
CA LEU A 70 -4.79 -3.46 -1.40
C LEU A 70 -4.43 -3.32 -2.88
N LEU A 71 -5.08 -4.10 -3.72
CA LEU A 71 -5.01 -4.01 -5.17
C LEU A 71 -6.35 -3.49 -5.68
N TYR A 72 -6.32 -2.53 -6.60
CA TYR A 72 -7.49 -2.00 -7.28
C TYR A 72 -7.30 -2.14 -8.78
N ASP A 73 -8.17 -2.91 -9.42
CA ASP A 73 -8.28 -2.99 -10.88
C ASP A 73 -9.35 -2.00 -11.35
N GLY A 74 -8.90 -0.92 -11.99
CA GLY A 74 -9.77 0.14 -12.50
C GLY A 74 -10.64 -0.24 -13.69
N LEU A 75 -10.34 -1.33 -14.42
CA LEU A 75 -11.14 -1.77 -15.57
C LEU A 75 -12.36 -2.57 -15.11
N THR A 76 -12.18 -3.42 -14.11
CA THR A 76 -13.25 -4.28 -13.57
C THR A 76 -13.89 -3.75 -12.29
N ALA A 77 -13.36 -2.63 -11.76
CA ALA A 77 -13.73 -2.07 -10.46
C ALA A 77 -13.58 -3.07 -9.29
N ARG A 78 -12.59 -3.97 -9.39
CA ARG A 78 -12.35 -5.01 -8.40
C ARG A 78 -11.31 -4.59 -7.37
N PHE A 79 -11.57 -4.94 -6.11
CA PHE A 79 -10.62 -4.84 -5.02
C PHE A 79 -10.18 -6.22 -4.56
N ASP A 80 -8.87 -6.40 -4.40
CA ASP A 80 -8.27 -7.59 -3.79
C ASP A 80 -7.31 -7.17 -2.68
N THR A 81 -7.09 -8.05 -1.71
CA THR A 81 -6.14 -7.79 -0.64
C THR A 81 -5.21 -8.97 -0.44
N ILE A 82 -3.91 -8.70 -0.46
CA ILE A 82 -2.86 -9.69 -0.18
C ILE A 82 -2.33 -9.43 1.23
N ARG A 83 -2.27 -10.47 2.05
CA ARG A 83 -1.64 -10.41 3.37
C ARG A 83 -0.17 -10.73 3.25
N TYR A 84 0.67 -9.99 3.96
CA TYR A 84 2.11 -10.21 4.02
C TYR A 84 2.63 -9.93 5.43
N LYS A 85 3.82 -10.44 5.74
CA LYS A 85 4.43 -10.38 7.06
C LYS A 85 5.88 -9.93 6.95
N ALA A 86 6.43 -9.47 8.07
CA ALA A 86 7.86 -9.21 8.15
C ALA A 86 8.62 -10.52 7.93
N VAL A 87 9.68 -10.47 7.12
CA VAL A 87 10.61 -11.58 6.86
C VAL A 87 11.62 -11.68 7.99
#